data_AF-A0A831SJL5-F1
#
_entry.id   AF-A0A831SJL5-F1
#
_cell.length_a   1.000
_cell.length_b   1.000
_cell.length_c   1.000
_cell.angle_alpha   90.00
_cell.angle_beta   90.00
_cell.angle_gamma   90.00
#
_symmetry.space_group_name_H-M   'P 1'
#
loop_
_entity.id
_entity.type
_entity.pdbx_description
1 polymer ?
#
loop_
_entity_poly.entity_id
_entity_poly.type
_entity_poly.pdbx_seq_one_letter_code
_entity_poly.pdbx_strand_id
1 'polypeptide(L)'
;MGLKLGDLPSGTEIYVDANIFLYSAFKHPTFGDNCREFLIKMNEGGITGCVSDFVLNEVFHKLMIAEVVKKFKKTTKEVVTYIKRNSEVISNLEIIWR
;
A
#
# COMPACT_ATOMS: atom_id res chain seq x y z
N MET A 1 25.01 -1.16 -8.44
CA MET A 1 24.53 -1.14 -7.04
C MET A 1 23.56 0.01 -6.93
N GLY A 2 22.27 -0.25 -6.66
CA GLY A 2 21.23 0.78 -6.61
C GLY A 2 21.27 1.56 -5.29
N LEU A 3 20.74 2.77 -5.31
CA LEU A 3 20.54 3.60 -4.11
C LEU A 3 19.53 2.91 -3.18
N LYS A 4 19.81 2.84 -1.87
CA LYS A 4 18.85 2.32 -0.90
C LYS A 4 17.92 3.44 -0.43
N LEU A 5 16.69 3.09 -0.05
CA LEU A 5 15.70 4.05 0.49
C LEU A 5 16.23 4.82 1.71
N GLY A 6 17.05 4.18 2.55
CA GLY A 6 17.65 4.80 3.73
C GLY A 6 18.77 5.80 3.45
N ASP A 7 19.34 5.78 2.24
CA ASP A 7 20.49 6.59 1.84
C ASP A 7 20.08 7.85 1.05
N LEU A 8 18.77 8.14 0.98
CA LEU A 8 18.23 9.29 0.26
C LEU A 8 18.63 10.60 0.97
N PRO A 9 19.23 11.58 0.27
CA PRO A 9 19.57 12.87 0.86
C PRO A 9 18.33 13.65 1.31
N SER A 10 18.44 14.35 2.44
CA SER A 10 17.40 15.30 2.89
C SER A 10 17.16 16.37 1.82
N GLY A 11 15.89 16.79 1.69
CA GLY A 11 15.49 17.77 0.67
C GLY A 11 15.35 17.21 -0.74
N THR A 12 15.52 15.90 -0.94
CA THR A 12 15.20 15.25 -2.22
C THR A 12 13.70 15.13 -2.38
N GLU A 13 13.19 15.52 -3.55
CA GLU A 13 11.83 15.22 -3.98
C GLU A 13 11.80 13.88 -4.71
N ILE A 14 10.91 12.99 -4.30
CA ILE A 14 10.83 11.64 -4.85
C ILE A 14 9.40 11.27 -5.22
N TYR A 15 9.25 10.61 -6.36
CA TYR A 15 7.98 10.01 -6.75
C TYR A 15 7.86 8.60 -6.15
N VAL A 16 6.80 8.36 -5.40
CA VAL A 16 6.61 7.09 -4.66
C VAL A 16 5.68 6.16 -5.43
N ASP A 17 6.15 4.93 -5.65
CA ASP A 17 5.37 3.87 -6.31
C ASP A 17 4.42 3.16 -5.35
N ALA A 18 3.34 2.56 -5.89
CA ALA A 18 2.36 1.80 -5.11
C ALA A 18 3.01 0.68 -4.28
N ASN A 19 4.08 0.05 -4.79
CA ASN A 19 4.74 -1.06 -4.10
C ASN A 19 5.34 -0.66 -2.75
N ILE A 20 5.77 0.60 -2.57
CA ILE A 20 6.29 1.07 -1.27
C ILE A 20 5.20 0.94 -0.20
N PHE A 21 3.99 1.41 -0.49
CA PHE A 21 2.84 1.30 0.41
C PHE A 21 2.43 -0.17 0.63
N LEU A 22 2.37 -0.95 -0.45
CA LEU A 22 1.89 -2.34 -0.39
C LEU A 22 2.87 -3.26 0.34
N TYR A 23 4.17 -3.08 0.15
CA TYR A 23 5.18 -3.87 0.85
C TYR A 23 5.20 -3.56 2.34
N SER A 24 5.01 -2.29 2.72
CA SER A 24 4.80 -1.92 4.11
C SER A 24 3.52 -2.55 4.66
N ALA A 25 2.38 -2.39 3.98
CA ALA A 25 1.07 -2.87 4.44
C ALA A 25 0.99 -4.40 4.56
N PHE A 26 1.55 -5.13 3.62
CA PHE A 26 1.55 -6.60 3.60
C PHE A 26 2.75 -7.23 4.30
N LYS A 27 3.62 -6.42 4.94
CA LYS A 27 4.82 -6.88 5.65
C LYS A 27 5.67 -7.79 4.76
N HIS A 28 6.03 -7.29 3.57
CA HIS A 28 6.85 -8.04 2.62
C HIS A 28 8.13 -8.53 3.32
N PRO A 29 8.48 -9.83 3.24
CA PRO A 29 9.51 -10.44 4.10
C PRO A 29 10.90 -9.79 3.98
N THR A 30 11.21 -9.21 2.82
CA THR A 30 12.52 -8.59 2.55
C THR A 30 12.49 -7.06 2.58
N PHE A 31 11.34 -6.45 2.31
CA PHE A 31 11.26 -5.01 1.99
C PHE A 31 10.28 -4.25 2.89
N GLY A 32 9.45 -4.94 3.67
CA GLY A 32 8.38 -4.34 4.45
C GLY A 32 8.88 -3.32 5.46
N ASP A 33 9.91 -3.68 6.24
CA ASP A 33 10.49 -2.80 7.26
C ASP A 33 11.14 -1.56 6.64
N ASN A 34 11.95 -1.74 5.59
CA ASN A 34 12.57 -0.63 4.87
C ASN A 34 11.53 0.33 4.27
N CYS A 35 10.44 -0.19 3.69
CA CYS A 35 9.36 0.65 3.15
C CYS A 35 8.61 1.37 4.26
N ARG A 36 8.36 0.70 5.40
CA ARG A 36 7.69 1.31 6.57
C ARG A 36 8.52 2.44 7.16
N GLU A 37 9.82 2.24 7.40
CA GLU A 37 10.72 3.26 7.92
C GLU A 37 10.81 4.46 6.98
N PHE A 38 10.88 4.20 5.67
CA PHE A 38 10.88 5.24 4.66
C PHE A 38 9.60 6.09 4.69
N LEU A 39 8.42 5.47 4.79
CA LEU A 39 7.14 6.18 4.92
C LEU A 39 7.05 7.00 6.21
N ILE A 40 7.59 6.49 7.33
CA ILE A 40 7.67 7.24 8.60
C ILE A 40 8.56 8.48 8.44
N LYS A 41 9.76 8.33 7.86
CA LYS A 41 10.67 9.46 7.61
C LYS A 41 10.05 10.54 6.71
N MET A 42 9.27 10.13 5.70
CA MET A 42 8.51 11.08 4.88
C MET A 42 7.45 11.82 5.69
N ASN A 43 6.71 11.12 6.55
CA ASN A 43 5.68 11.71 7.41
C ASN A 43 6.26 12.68 8.45
N GLU A 44 7.47 12.42 8.94
CA GLU A 44 8.19 13.28 9.88
C GLU A 44 8.87 14.50 9.21
N GLY A 45 8.73 14.66 7.89
CA GLY A 45 9.25 15.80 7.14
C GLY A 45 10.73 15.70 6.74
N GLY A 46 11.36 14.54 6.91
CA GLY A 46 12.76 14.34 6.52
C GLY A 46 12.97 14.22 5.00
N ILE A 47 11.92 13.85 4.26
CA ILE A 47 11.92 13.62 2.81
C ILE A 47 10.57 14.09 2.24
N THR A 48 10.59 14.85 1.14
CA THR A 48 9.37 15.24 0.43
C THR A 48 9.07 14.20 -0.64
N GLY A 49 7.95 13.48 -0.52
CA GLY A 49 7.52 12.55 -1.55
C GLY A 49 6.19 12.94 -2.17
N CYS A 50 6.06 12.68 -3.46
CA CYS A 50 4.85 12.89 -4.23
C CYS A 50 4.31 11.55 -4.76
N VAL A 51 2.99 11.47 -4.90
CA VAL A 51 2.27 10.34 -5.48
C VAL A 51 1.21 10.88 -6.42
N SER A 52 0.86 10.11 -7.45
CA SER A 52 -0.31 10.42 -8.27
C SER A 52 -1.57 9.77 -7.70
N ASP A 53 -2.72 10.30 -8.09
CA ASP A 53 -4.03 9.69 -7.81
C ASP A 53 -4.12 8.25 -8.35
N PHE A 54 -3.42 7.96 -9.45
CA PHE A 54 -3.34 6.62 -10.02
C PHE A 54 -2.66 5.63 -9.06
N VAL A 55 -1.53 6.03 -8.48
CA VAL A 55 -0.83 5.21 -7.47
C VAL A 55 -1.70 4.97 -6.25
N LEU A 56 -2.36 6.02 -5.74
CA LEU A 56 -3.27 5.89 -4.61
C LEU A 56 -4.43 4.93 -4.90
N ASN A 57 -5.03 5.04 -6.09
CA ASN A 57 -6.13 4.17 -6.50
C ASN A 57 -5.70 2.69 -6.57
N GLU A 58 -4.48 2.41 -7.05
CA GLU A 58 -3.92 1.06 -7.04
C GLU A 58 -3.72 0.53 -5.60
N VAL A 59 -3.19 1.36 -4.70
CA VAL A 59 -3.01 1.00 -3.29
C VAL A 59 -4.35 0.67 -2.65
N PHE A 60 -5.35 1.54 -2.77
CA PHE A 60 -6.68 1.31 -2.22
C PHE A 60 -7.34 0.06 -2.81
N HIS A 61 -7.24 -0.14 -4.12
CA HIS A 61 -7.79 -1.32 -4.78
C HIS A 61 -7.17 -2.61 -4.22
N LYS A 62 -5.84 -2.70 -4.13
CA LYS A 62 -5.17 -3.91 -3.63
C LYS A 62 -5.44 -4.18 -2.15
N LEU A 63 -5.53 -3.14 -1.32
CA LEU A 63 -5.92 -3.29 0.08
C LEU A 63 -7.36 -3.80 0.20
N MET A 64 -8.29 -3.22 -0.56
CA MET A 64 -9.69 -3.67 -0.58
C MET A 64 -9.81 -5.15 -0.97
N ILE A 65 -9.13 -5.57 -2.03
CA ILE A 65 -9.12 -6.97 -2.48
C ILE A 65 -8.59 -7.89 -1.37
N ALA A 66 -7.45 -7.54 -0.77
CA ALA A 66 -6.85 -8.34 0.30
C ALA A 66 -7.79 -8.48 1.51
N GLU A 67 -8.57 -7.43 1.81
CA GLU A 67 -9.48 -7.44 2.93
C GLU A 67 -10.66 -8.36 2.68
N VAL A 68 -11.22 -8.30 1.47
CA VAL A 68 -12.33 -9.16 1.07
C VAL A 68 -11.89 -10.62 1.03
N VAL A 69 -10.68 -10.91 0.52
CA VAL A 69 -10.08 -12.26 0.59
C VAL A 69 -10.06 -12.76 2.03
N LYS A 70 -9.54 -11.96 2.95
CA LYS A 70 -9.38 -12.32 4.37
C LYS A 70 -10.72 -12.49 5.07
N LYS A 71 -11.65 -11.54 4.92
CA LYS A 71 -12.92 -11.46 5.66
C LYS A 71 -13.95 -12.47 5.15
N PHE A 72 -14.02 -12.67 3.83
CA PHE A 72 -15.03 -13.52 3.19
C PHE A 72 -14.46 -14.85 2.67
N LYS A 73 -13.20 -15.17 2.98
CA LYS A 73 -12.50 -16.41 2.60
C LYS A 73 -12.61 -16.71 1.09
N LYS A 74 -12.49 -15.67 0.27
CA LYS A 74 -12.53 -15.77 -1.20
C LYS A 74 -11.13 -15.87 -1.77
N THR A 75 -10.99 -16.47 -2.94
CA THR A 75 -9.73 -16.39 -3.70
C THR A 75 -9.62 -15.05 -4.41
N THR A 76 -8.39 -14.63 -4.74
CA THR A 76 -8.14 -13.40 -5.51
C THR A 76 -8.88 -13.36 -6.84
N LYS A 77 -9.10 -14.53 -7.48
CA LYS A 77 -9.86 -14.66 -8.74
C LYS A 77 -11.36 -14.38 -8.57
N GLU A 78 -11.91 -14.74 -7.41
CA GLU A 78 -13.35 -14.62 -7.15
C GLU A 78 -13.73 -13.24 -6.61
N VAL A 79 -12.80 -12.54 -5.98
CA VAL A 79 -13.08 -11.30 -5.24
C VAL A 79 -13.72 -10.23 -6.11
N VAL A 80 -13.22 -10.00 -7.33
CA VAL A 80 -13.79 -8.97 -8.22
C VAL A 80 -15.25 -9.27 -8.55
N THR A 81 -15.56 -10.53 -8.88
CA THR A 81 -16.93 -10.96 -9.17
C THR A 81 -17.81 -10.91 -7.92
N TYR A 82 -17.25 -11.24 -6.76
CA TYR A 82 -17.95 -11.19 -5.48
C TYR A 82 -18.34 -9.76 -5.10
N ILE A 83 -17.42 -8.81 -5.17
CA ILE A 83 -17.67 -7.38 -4.89
C ILE A 83 -18.73 -6.83 -5.84
N LYS A 84 -18.65 -7.14 -7.14
CA LYS A 84 -19.65 -6.68 -8.13
C LYS A 84 -21.07 -7.16 -7.82
N ARG A 85 -21.23 -8.32 -7.18
CA ARG A 85 -22.53 -8.88 -6.80
C ARG A 85 -23.01 -8.44 -5.42
N ASN A 86 -22.10 -7.98 -4.57
CA ASN A 86 -22.34 -7.66 -3.17
C ASN A 86 -21.59 -6.36 -2.83
N SER A 87 -21.96 -5.23 -3.45
CA SER A 87 -21.21 -3.97 -3.31
C SER A 87 -21.20 -3.44 -1.87
N GLU A 88 -22.20 -3.81 -1.07
CA GLU A 88 -22.31 -3.48 0.36
C GLU A 88 -21.15 -4.02 1.21
N VAL A 89 -20.39 -5.00 0.70
CA VAL A 89 -19.21 -5.52 1.41
C VAL A 89 -18.12 -4.46 1.55
N ILE A 90 -18.06 -3.47 0.64
CA ILE A 90 -17.07 -2.39 0.69
C ILE A 90 -17.27 -1.52 1.93
N SER A 91 -18.53 -1.23 2.29
CA SER A 91 -18.87 -0.44 3.48
C SER A 91 -18.55 -1.15 4.79
N ASN A 92 -18.33 -2.47 4.75
CA ASN A 92 -18.01 -3.30 5.91
C ASN A 92 -16.51 -3.58 6.05
N LEU A 93 -15.67 -2.89 5.28
CA LEU A 93 -14.21 -3.01 5.39
C LEU A 93 -13.69 -2.13 6.54
N GLU A 94 -12.85 -2.71 7.39
CA GLU A 94 -12.30 -2.15 8.62
C GLU A 94 -10.92 -1.51 8.44
N ILE A 95 -10.40 -1.46 7.20
CA ILE A 95 -9.09 -0.90 6.82
C ILE A 95 -7.91 -1.78 7.30
N ILE A 96 -7.03 -2.16 6.35
CA ILE A 96 -5.88 -3.06 6.57
C ILE A 96 -4.66 -2.36 7.20
N TRP A 97 -4.56 -1.04 7.12
CA TRP A 97 -3.39 -0.30 7.61
C TRP A 97 -3.38 -0.26 9.16
N ARG A 98 -2.58 -1.15 9.76
CA ARG A 98 -2.22 -1.16 11.19
C ARG A 98 -0.71 -1.14 11.36
#